data_AF-X0VJP5-F1
#
_entry.id   AF-X0VJP5-F1
#
_cell.length_a   1.000
_cell.length_b   1.000
_cell.length_c   1.000
_cell.angle_alpha   90.00
_cell.angle_beta   90.00
_cell.angle_gamma   90.00
#
_symmetry.space_group_name_H-M   'P 1'
#
loop_
_entity.id
_entity.type
_entity.pdbx_description
1 polymer ?
#
loop_
_entity_poly.entity_id
_entity_poly.type
_entity_poly.pdbx_seq_one_letter_code
_entity_poly.pdbx_strand_id
1 'polypeptide(L)'
;DEFIVFCRLLDTEPYIAVNSGFGDDHSAAQEVEYVNGPPDTPMGRRRAANGHREPYNVKWWGIGNEMYGKWQLGYMNLKHYTQKHNLFAKAMRKVDPSIKLIAVGSVGAWSEGMLKSCAEYMDHISEHFYCERDKESLTEYVSLARNNIRGKVTGHRDYRKRLKSLEGRDIRIAIDEWNYWYGPRHYFLKDALGIAAGLHEMIRNSDIVFMANYAQTVNVIGAIKTTKTAAAFDTTGLVLKLYRNHFGAVPVTVTGNTAPLDVVAAWTSD
;
A
#
# COMPACT_ATOMS: atom_id res chain seq x y z
N ASP A 1 20.36 -2.56 3.75
CA ASP A 1 20.96 -1.23 3.50
C ASP A 1 20.76 -0.78 2.05
N GLU A 2 20.99 -1.68 1.09
CA GLU A 2 20.91 -1.47 -0.35
C GLU A 2 19.55 -0.93 -0.80
N PHE A 3 18.45 -1.46 -0.23
CA PHE A 3 17.10 -0.95 -0.51
C PHE A 3 16.95 0.52 -0.10
N ILE A 4 17.51 0.92 1.04
CA ILE A 4 17.45 2.31 1.49
C ILE A 4 18.31 3.19 0.58
N VAL A 5 19.52 2.74 0.23
CA VAL A 5 20.36 3.45 -0.76
C VAL A 5 19.60 3.64 -2.07
N PHE A 6 18.94 2.60 -2.56
CA PHE A 6 18.12 2.67 -3.78
C PHE A 6 16.97 3.68 -3.63
N CYS A 7 16.25 3.68 -2.51
CA CYS A 7 15.22 4.68 -2.22
C CYS A 7 15.77 6.11 -2.25
N ARG A 8 16.96 6.35 -1.68
CA ARG A 8 17.60 7.68 -1.69
C ARG A 8 18.09 8.09 -3.07
N LEU A 9 18.57 7.15 -3.89
CA LEU A 9 18.94 7.43 -5.29
C LEU A 9 17.72 7.84 -6.14
N LEU A 10 16.54 7.32 -5.81
CA LEU A 10 15.29 7.62 -6.52
C LEU A 10 14.48 8.77 -5.90
N ASP A 11 14.95 9.36 -4.80
CA ASP A 11 14.20 10.34 -4.00
C ASP A 11 12.79 9.84 -3.65
N THR A 12 12.71 8.63 -3.09
CA THR A 12 11.45 8.00 -2.68
C THR A 12 11.49 7.56 -1.23
N GLU A 13 10.34 7.58 -0.57
CA GLU A 13 10.19 7.13 0.80
C GLU A 13 10.15 5.59 0.87
N PRO A 14 10.95 4.96 1.74
CA PRO A 14 10.88 3.53 1.99
C PRO A 14 9.61 3.15 2.78
N TYR A 15 8.98 2.04 2.35
CA TYR A 15 7.91 1.34 3.06
C TYR A 15 8.36 -0.11 3.27
N ILE A 16 8.54 -0.52 4.52
CA ILE A 16 9.10 -1.84 4.88
C ILE A 16 8.03 -2.70 5.55
N ALA A 17 7.82 -3.93 5.06
CA ALA A 17 6.96 -4.91 5.71
C ALA A 17 7.78 -5.85 6.59
N VAL A 18 7.46 -5.92 7.90
CA VAL A 18 8.11 -6.84 8.84
C VAL A 18 7.47 -8.23 8.79
N ASN A 19 8.28 -9.27 9.03
CA ASN A 19 7.82 -10.66 9.01
C ASN A 19 6.96 -10.99 10.24
N SER A 20 5.62 -10.89 10.12
CA SER A 20 4.70 -11.33 11.16
C SER A 20 4.23 -12.78 11.01
N GLY A 21 4.70 -13.51 9.99
CA GLY A 21 4.44 -14.95 9.81
C GLY A 21 5.23 -15.76 10.82
N PHE A 22 6.50 -16.00 10.51
CA PHE A 22 7.41 -16.75 11.40
C PHE A 22 8.24 -15.87 12.33
N GLY A 23 8.32 -14.56 12.08
CA GLY A 23 8.98 -13.62 12.98
C GLY A 23 8.13 -13.28 14.21
N ASP A 24 8.71 -12.48 15.09
CA ASP A 24 8.15 -12.02 16.36
C ASP A 24 8.29 -10.50 16.53
N ASP A 25 7.65 -9.96 17.56
CA ASP A 25 7.65 -8.53 17.86
C ASP A 25 9.04 -8.02 18.28
N HIS A 26 9.87 -8.89 18.88
CA HIS A 26 11.25 -8.57 19.24
C HIS A 26 12.13 -8.35 18.00
N SER A 27 12.09 -9.26 17.03
CA SER A 27 12.83 -9.14 15.76
C SER A 27 12.36 -7.95 14.93
N ALA A 28 11.06 -7.67 14.89
CA ALA A 28 10.54 -6.46 14.25
C ALA A 28 11.03 -5.17 14.95
N ALA A 29 11.06 -5.15 16.28
CA ALA A 29 11.61 -4.03 17.04
C ALA A 29 13.11 -3.84 16.81
N GLN A 30 13.89 -4.93 16.71
CA GLN A 30 15.31 -4.88 16.36
C GLN A 30 15.53 -4.34 14.95
N GLU A 31 14.64 -4.66 14.00
CA GLU A 31 14.70 -4.08 12.65
C GLU A 31 14.43 -2.58 12.69
N VAL A 32 13.43 -2.12 13.45
CA VAL A 32 13.20 -0.68 13.67
C VAL A 32 14.42 -0.01 14.34
N GLU A 33 15.04 -0.65 15.33
CA GLU A 33 16.24 -0.09 16.01
C GLU A 33 17.43 -0.04 15.05
N TYR A 34 17.60 -1.05 14.20
CA TYR A 34 18.63 -1.04 13.16
C TYR A 34 18.43 0.14 12.21
N VAL A 35 17.19 0.33 11.77
CA VAL A 35 16.86 1.30 10.72
C VAL A 35 16.82 2.74 11.26
N ASN A 36 16.23 2.97 12.44
CA ASN A 36 15.97 4.31 12.99
C ASN A 36 16.73 4.63 14.30
N GLY A 37 17.32 3.63 14.96
CA GLY A 37 17.97 3.83 16.26
C GLY A 37 19.25 4.66 16.18
N PRO A 38 19.60 5.42 17.24
CA PRO A 38 20.89 6.10 17.35
C PRO A 38 22.08 5.15 17.21
N PRO A 39 23.25 5.61 16.73
CA PRO A 39 24.39 4.75 16.43
C PRO A 39 25.07 4.12 17.65
N ASP A 40 24.64 4.41 18.88
CA ASP A 40 25.12 3.83 20.13
C ASP A 40 24.23 2.71 20.68
N THR A 41 23.03 2.50 20.12
CA THR A 41 22.17 1.35 20.45
C THR A 41 22.74 0.05 19.87
N PRO A 42 22.33 -1.14 20.36
CA PRO A 42 22.84 -2.42 19.83
C PRO A 42 22.68 -2.55 18.31
N MET A 43 21.47 -2.32 17.77
CA MET A 43 21.24 -2.43 16.33
C MET A 43 21.70 -1.19 15.55
N GLY A 44 21.67 0.01 16.14
CA GLY A 44 22.22 1.22 15.52
C GLY A 44 23.74 1.15 15.34
N ARG A 45 24.47 0.58 16.31
CA ARG A 45 25.91 0.25 16.17
C ARG A 45 26.17 -0.71 15.02
N ARG A 46 25.29 -1.70 14.84
CA ARG A 46 25.39 -2.65 13.73
C ARG A 46 25.20 -1.95 12.38
N ARG A 47 24.19 -1.06 12.26
CA ARG A 47 24.00 -0.23 11.07
C ARG A 47 25.23 0.65 10.78
N ALA A 48 25.79 1.28 11.83
CA ALA A 48 27.01 2.08 11.71
C ALA A 48 28.22 1.25 11.26
N ALA A 49 28.40 0.04 11.80
CA ALA A 49 29.46 -0.88 11.40
C ALA A 49 29.31 -1.37 9.94
N ASN A 50 28.06 -1.43 9.44
CA ASN A 50 27.76 -1.73 8.04
C ASN A 50 27.97 -0.52 7.10
N GLY A 51 28.50 0.60 7.60
CA GLY A 51 28.85 1.78 6.80
C GLY A 51 27.80 2.90 6.83
N HIS A 52 26.74 2.76 7.63
CA HIS A 52 25.63 3.71 7.66
C HIS A 52 25.42 4.25 9.08
N ARG A 53 26.24 5.22 9.49
CA ARG A 53 26.21 5.77 10.85
C ARG A 53 24.87 6.44 11.18
N GLU A 54 24.37 7.28 10.28
CA GLU A 54 23.14 8.03 10.52
C GLU A 54 21.88 7.13 10.39
N PRO A 55 20.86 7.33 11.23
CA PRO A 55 19.58 6.67 11.08
C PRO A 55 18.95 6.90 9.70
N TYR A 56 18.29 5.87 9.17
CA TYR A 56 17.60 5.97 7.88
C TYR A 56 16.28 6.72 7.96
N ASN A 57 15.69 6.82 9.17
CA ASN A 57 14.43 7.51 9.46
C ASN A 57 13.26 7.01 8.59
N VAL A 58 13.12 5.68 8.48
CA VAL A 58 12.02 5.04 7.74
C VAL A 58 10.73 5.24 8.52
N LYS A 59 9.75 5.88 7.86
CA LYS A 59 8.47 6.22 8.47
C LYS A 59 7.43 5.12 8.33
N TRP A 60 7.34 4.44 7.19
CA TRP A 60 6.22 3.55 6.86
C TRP A 60 6.56 2.08 7.08
N TRP A 61 5.73 1.40 7.85
CA TRP A 61 5.96 0.01 8.23
C TRP A 61 4.69 -0.84 8.15
N GLY A 62 4.78 -1.97 7.45
CA GLY A 62 3.70 -2.94 7.30
C GLY A 62 3.91 -4.08 8.28
N ILE A 63 2.91 -4.43 9.08
CA ILE A 63 3.04 -5.52 10.05
C ILE A 63 2.57 -6.83 9.40
N GLY A 64 3.42 -7.44 8.57
CA GLY A 64 3.07 -8.63 7.79
C GLY A 64 2.54 -8.34 6.41
N ASN A 65 2.11 -9.42 5.75
CA ASN A 65 1.56 -9.43 4.41
C ASN A 65 0.46 -10.49 4.32
N GLU A 66 -0.75 -10.14 3.87
CA GLU A 66 -1.85 -11.07 3.59
C GLU A 66 -2.02 -12.25 4.59
N MET A 67 -1.89 -11.99 5.89
CA MET A 67 -1.84 -13.02 6.93
C MET A 67 -3.12 -13.89 7.03
N TYR A 68 -4.18 -13.51 6.33
CA TYR A 68 -5.41 -14.26 6.15
C TYR A 68 -5.31 -15.41 5.12
N GLY A 69 -4.40 -15.30 4.14
CA GLY A 69 -4.35 -16.17 2.97
C GLY A 69 -3.59 -17.45 3.23
N LYS A 70 -4.14 -18.62 2.91
CA LYS A 70 -3.48 -19.93 3.13
C LYS A 70 -2.17 -20.12 2.36
N TRP A 71 -1.93 -19.29 1.34
CA TRP A 71 -0.69 -19.23 0.57
C TRP A 71 0.44 -18.52 1.33
N GLN A 72 0.12 -17.67 2.31
CA GLN A 72 1.09 -16.93 3.07
C GLN A 72 1.80 -17.85 4.07
N LEU A 73 3.13 -17.79 4.10
CA LEU A 73 3.91 -18.51 5.11
C LEU A 73 3.61 -17.96 6.50
N GLY A 74 3.18 -18.82 7.41
CA GLY A 74 2.74 -18.43 8.74
C GLY A 74 1.38 -17.74 8.76
N TYR A 75 0.53 -17.92 7.73
CA TYR A 75 -0.86 -17.47 7.78
C TYR A 75 -1.54 -17.94 9.08
N MET A 76 -2.46 -17.14 9.58
CA MET A 76 -3.09 -17.41 10.86
C MET A 76 -4.51 -16.88 10.89
N ASN A 77 -5.33 -17.42 11.81
CA ASN A 77 -6.68 -16.92 11.99
C ASN A 77 -6.65 -15.48 12.54
N LEU A 78 -7.75 -14.76 12.31
CA LEU A 78 -7.90 -13.35 12.70
C LEU A 78 -7.66 -13.08 14.18
N LYS A 79 -8.11 -13.98 15.07
CA LYS A 79 -7.94 -13.81 16.52
C LYS A 79 -6.47 -13.88 16.92
N HIS A 80 -5.71 -14.81 16.35
CA HIS A 80 -4.28 -14.92 16.60
C HIS A 80 -3.53 -13.72 16.01
N TYR A 81 -3.89 -13.32 14.78
CA TYR A 81 -3.23 -12.20 14.13
C TYR A 81 -3.47 -10.86 14.84
N THR A 82 -4.70 -10.57 15.29
CA THR A 82 -5.00 -9.32 16.02
C THR A 82 -4.18 -9.18 17.31
N GLN A 83 -3.99 -10.28 18.05
CA GLN A 83 -3.12 -10.31 19.23
C GLN A 83 -1.66 -10.07 18.85
N LYS A 84 -1.18 -10.79 17.82
CA LYS A 84 0.21 -10.67 17.34
C LYS A 84 0.51 -9.28 16.79
N HIS A 85 -0.35 -8.71 15.95
CA HIS A 85 -0.26 -7.35 15.41
C HIS A 85 -0.10 -6.32 16.52
N ASN A 86 -0.90 -6.40 17.57
CA ASN A 86 -0.83 -5.45 18.69
C ASN A 86 0.49 -5.56 19.47
N LEU A 87 1.07 -6.76 19.60
CA LEU A 87 2.39 -6.94 20.21
C LEU A 87 3.49 -6.31 19.35
N PHE A 88 3.47 -6.57 18.04
CA PHE A 88 4.40 -5.95 17.08
C PHE A 88 4.32 -4.43 17.13
N ALA A 89 3.11 -3.86 17.03
CA ALA A 89 2.91 -2.42 17.05
C ALA A 89 3.46 -1.78 18.33
N LYS A 90 3.25 -2.40 19.50
CA LYS A 90 3.79 -1.93 20.78
C LYS A 90 5.31 -1.99 20.81
N ALA A 91 5.90 -3.12 20.42
CA ALA A 91 7.35 -3.31 20.45
C ALA A 91 8.06 -2.35 19.49
N MET A 92 7.55 -2.20 18.26
CA MET A 92 8.09 -1.29 17.25
C MET A 92 7.98 0.18 17.68
N ARG A 93 6.80 0.63 18.14
CA ARG A 93 6.61 2.02 18.60
C ARG A 93 7.34 2.34 19.91
N LYS A 94 7.69 1.32 20.71
CA LYS A 94 8.57 1.50 21.88
C LYS A 94 9.98 1.91 21.45
N VAL A 95 10.46 1.41 20.31
CA VAL A 95 11.76 1.80 19.74
C VAL A 95 11.67 3.18 19.10
N ASP A 96 10.66 3.38 18.23
CA ASP A 96 10.45 4.65 17.56
C ASP A 96 8.96 5.00 17.52
N PRO A 97 8.48 5.93 18.36
CA PRO A 97 7.07 6.30 18.40
C PRO A 97 6.61 7.12 17.18
N SER A 98 7.53 7.57 16.31
CA SER A 98 7.21 8.39 15.14
C SER A 98 6.78 7.58 13.90
N ILE A 99 7.04 6.27 13.90
CA ILE A 99 6.69 5.38 12.78
C ILE A 99 5.17 5.30 12.56
N LYS A 100 4.81 5.02 11.31
CA LYS A 100 3.45 4.83 10.84
C LYS A 100 3.23 3.37 10.45
N LEU A 101 2.26 2.76 11.11
CA LEU A 101 1.98 1.33 11.01
C LEU A 101 0.79 1.06 10.09
N ILE A 102 0.99 0.19 9.11
CA ILE A 102 -0.02 -0.32 8.19
C ILE A 102 -0.34 -1.76 8.61
N ALA A 103 -1.57 -2.00 9.06
CA ALA A 103 -2.06 -3.33 9.41
C ALA A 103 -2.54 -4.09 8.17
N VAL A 104 -2.49 -5.42 8.17
CA VAL A 104 -3.03 -6.21 7.06
C VAL A 104 -4.56 -6.18 7.07
N GLY A 105 -5.17 -5.71 5.98
CA GLY A 105 -6.61 -5.73 5.77
C GLY A 105 -7.05 -6.59 4.59
N SER A 106 -8.35 -6.91 4.61
CA SER A 106 -9.12 -7.51 3.54
C SER A 106 -10.59 -7.22 3.85
N VAL A 107 -11.21 -6.33 3.07
CA VAL A 107 -12.62 -5.96 3.27
C VAL A 107 -13.49 -7.22 3.43
N GLY A 108 -14.23 -7.24 4.54
CA GLY A 108 -15.02 -8.38 5.02
C GLY A 108 -14.82 -8.57 6.51
N ALA A 109 -14.97 -9.81 6.97
CA ALA A 109 -14.82 -10.15 8.38
C ALA A 109 -13.41 -9.87 8.91
N TRP A 110 -12.38 -9.94 8.05
CA TRP A 110 -11.00 -9.69 8.44
C TRP A 110 -10.75 -8.22 8.79
N SER A 111 -10.95 -7.29 7.85
CA SER A 111 -10.81 -5.85 8.13
C SER A 111 -11.72 -5.40 9.28
N GLU A 112 -12.95 -5.91 9.36
CA GLU A 112 -13.83 -5.61 10.49
C GLU A 112 -13.23 -6.03 11.84
N GLY A 113 -12.71 -7.25 11.96
CA GLY A 113 -12.12 -7.71 13.22
C GLY A 113 -10.80 -7.02 13.57
N MET A 114 -9.98 -6.68 12.57
CA MET A 114 -8.80 -5.83 12.74
C MET A 114 -9.18 -4.44 13.26
N LEU A 115 -10.15 -3.78 12.64
CA LEU A 115 -10.61 -2.45 13.05
C LEU A 115 -11.29 -2.46 14.42
N LYS A 116 -11.90 -3.57 14.84
CA LYS A 116 -12.43 -3.74 16.21
C LYS A 116 -11.33 -3.91 17.26
N SER A 117 -10.29 -4.68 16.94
CA SER A 117 -9.34 -5.19 17.94
C SER A 117 -7.98 -4.46 17.94
N CYS A 118 -7.67 -3.74 16.87
CA CYS A 118 -6.32 -3.23 16.60
C CYS A 118 -6.31 -1.73 16.25
N ALA A 119 -7.44 -1.01 16.30
CA ALA A 119 -7.54 0.40 15.87
C ALA A 119 -6.54 1.35 16.57
N GLU A 120 -6.13 1.06 17.80
CA GLU A 120 -5.13 1.88 18.53
C GLU A 120 -3.68 1.57 18.11
N TYR A 121 -3.49 0.46 17.40
CA TYR A 121 -2.21 -0.15 17.08
C TYR A 121 -1.88 -0.06 15.59
N MET A 122 -2.55 0.83 14.86
CA MET A 122 -2.30 1.10 13.45
C MET A 122 -2.53 2.59 13.15
N ASP A 123 -1.94 3.07 12.06
CA ASP A 123 -2.26 4.36 11.46
C ASP A 123 -3.13 4.16 10.20
N HIS A 124 -2.88 3.08 9.47
CA HIS A 124 -3.63 2.69 8.28
C HIS A 124 -3.86 1.18 8.23
N ILE A 125 -4.72 0.75 7.31
CA ILE A 125 -4.99 -0.66 7.03
C ILE A 125 -4.86 -0.92 5.53
N SER A 126 -4.18 -2.01 5.19
CA SER A 126 -3.89 -2.42 3.81
C SER A 126 -5.14 -2.97 3.13
N GLU A 127 -5.21 -2.85 1.81
CA GLU A 127 -6.26 -3.47 1.01
C GLU A 127 -5.74 -3.85 -0.37
N HIS A 128 -5.81 -5.14 -0.71
CA HIS A 128 -5.25 -5.65 -1.97
C HIS A 128 -6.33 -6.03 -2.97
N PHE A 129 -6.06 -5.89 -4.27
CA PHE A 129 -6.86 -6.53 -5.31
C PHE A 129 -6.09 -6.72 -6.62
N TYR A 130 -6.43 -7.76 -7.36
CA TYR A 130 -5.89 -7.99 -8.70
C TYR A 130 -7.02 -8.25 -9.69
N CYS A 131 -6.97 -7.57 -10.83
CA CYS A 131 -7.98 -7.72 -11.88
C CYS A 131 -7.57 -8.82 -12.87
N GLU A 132 -8.48 -9.73 -13.17
CA GLU A 132 -8.27 -10.82 -14.12
C GLU A 132 -8.75 -10.46 -15.55
N ARG A 133 -8.49 -11.34 -16.53
CA ARG A 133 -8.90 -11.16 -17.94
C ARG A 133 -10.23 -11.84 -18.27
N ASP A 134 -11.15 -11.88 -17.32
CA ASP A 134 -12.38 -12.66 -17.42
C ASP A 134 -13.55 -11.90 -18.09
N LYS A 135 -13.35 -10.66 -18.54
CA LYS A 135 -14.38 -9.85 -19.21
C LYS A 135 -14.16 -9.70 -20.71
N GLU A 136 -15.20 -9.98 -21.49
CA GLU A 136 -15.23 -9.81 -22.94
C GLU A 136 -15.46 -8.35 -23.34
N SER A 137 -16.35 -7.64 -22.63
CA SER A 137 -16.62 -6.23 -22.88
C SER A 137 -15.48 -5.33 -22.43
N LEU A 138 -15.02 -4.43 -23.30
CA LEU A 138 -13.99 -3.45 -22.98
C LEU A 138 -14.42 -2.52 -21.83
N THR A 139 -15.69 -2.08 -21.81
CA THR A 139 -16.18 -1.15 -20.78
C THR A 139 -16.26 -1.82 -19.41
N GLU A 140 -16.67 -3.09 -19.37
CA GLU A 140 -16.66 -3.89 -18.14
C GLU A 140 -15.23 -4.14 -17.66
N TYR A 141 -14.33 -4.48 -18.59
CA TYR A 141 -12.92 -4.73 -18.30
C TYR A 141 -12.22 -3.51 -17.68
N VAL A 142 -12.38 -2.33 -18.29
CA VAL A 142 -11.83 -1.07 -17.79
C VAL A 142 -12.42 -0.69 -16.43
N SER A 143 -13.67 -1.08 -16.16
CA SER A 143 -14.34 -0.79 -14.90
C SER A 143 -13.88 -1.68 -13.73
N LEU A 144 -13.13 -2.77 -13.97
CA LEU A 144 -12.72 -3.71 -12.93
C LEU A 144 -11.94 -3.04 -11.80
N ALA A 145 -10.91 -2.26 -12.11
CA ALA A 145 -10.09 -1.59 -11.11
C ALA A 145 -10.93 -0.59 -10.29
N ARG A 146 -11.70 0.25 -10.98
CA ARG A 146 -12.66 1.20 -10.37
C ARG A 146 -13.61 0.48 -9.41
N ASN A 147 -14.24 -0.62 -9.85
CA ASN A 147 -15.24 -1.33 -9.06
C ASN A 147 -14.62 -1.98 -7.81
N ASN A 148 -13.41 -2.54 -7.92
CA ASN A 148 -12.68 -3.08 -6.77
C ASN A 148 -12.38 -1.99 -5.72
N ILE A 149 -11.84 -0.84 -6.16
CA ILE A 149 -11.55 0.30 -5.28
C ILE A 149 -12.84 0.79 -4.61
N ARG A 150 -13.92 0.96 -5.39
CA ARG A 150 -15.23 1.38 -4.88
C ARG A 150 -15.78 0.43 -3.83
N GLY A 151 -15.66 -0.88 -4.05
CA GLY A 151 -16.08 -1.89 -3.08
C GLY A 151 -15.31 -1.75 -1.76
N LYS A 152 -13.99 -1.58 -1.85
CA LYS A 152 -13.12 -1.36 -0.67
C LYS A 152 -13.49 -0.09 0.08
N VAL A 153 -13.59 1.03 -0.62
CA VAL A 153 -14.01 2.32 -0.05
C VAL A 153 -15.36 2.21 0.63
N THR A 154 -16.34 1.57 -0.02
CA THR A 154 -17.70 1.41 0.51
C THR A 154 -17.67 0.60 1.81
N GLY A 155 -16.92 -0.51 1.86
CA GLY A 155 -16.74 -1.31 3.08
C GLY A 155 -16.13 -0.48 4.22
N HIS A 156 -15.08 0.30 3.94
CA HIS A 156 -14.44 1.15 4.95
C HIS A 156 -15.29 2.34 5.39
N ARG A 157 -16.17 2.86 4.54
CA ARG A 157 -17.19 3.85 4.94
C ARG A 157 -18.25 3.23 5.84
N ASP A 158 -18.68 2.00 5.54
CA ASP A 158 -19.61 1.24 6.39
C ASP A 158 -19.01 0.98 7.78
N TYR A 159 -17.76 0.51 7.85
CA TYR A 159 -17.06 0.30 9.12
C TYR A 159 -17.04 1.54 10.00
N ARG A 160 -16.71 2.71 9.43
CA ARG A 160 -16.70 3.98 10.16
C ARG A 160 -18.06 4.38 10.73
N LYS A 161 -19.17 3.99 10.08
CA LYS A 161 -20.53 4.28 10.56
C LYS A 161 -20.94 3.42 11.75
N ARG A 162 -20.42 2.19 11.86
CA ARG A 162 -20.94 1.17 12.80
C ARG A 162 -19.96 0.71 13.87
N LEU A 163 -18.65 0.89 13.67
CA LEU A 163 -17.62 0.44 14.61
C LEU A 163 -17.24 1.56 15.57
N LYS A 164 -17.65 1.44 16.83
CA LYS A 164 -17.26 2.37 17.91
C LYS A 164 -15.76 2.50 18.09
N SER A 165 -14.99 1.44 17.78
CA SER A 165 -13.52 1.48 17.85
C SER A 165 -12.88 2.51 16.92
N LEU A 166 -13.61 2.99 15.90
CA LEU A 166 -13.16 3.99 14.93
C LEU A 166 -13.63 5.41 15.24
N GLU A 167 -14.44 5.60 16.29
CA GLU A 167 -14.95 6.92 16.65
C GLU A 167 -13.78 7.86 16.99
N GLY A 168 -13.72 9.01 16.30
CA GLY A 168 -12.63 9.99 16.44
C GLY A 168 -11.27 9.57 15.85
N ARG A 169 -11.18 8.43 15.14
CA ARG A 169 -9.91 7.94 14.54
C ARG A 169 -9.90 8.11 13.03
N ASP A 170 -8.79 8.65 12.50
CA ASP A 170 -8.53 8.75 11.07
C ASP A 170 -7.73 7.53 10.55
N ILE A 171 -8.35 6.34 10.56
CA ILE A 171 -7.74 5.14 9.98
C ILE A 171 -8.18 5.01 8.53
N ARG A 172 -7.36 5.55 7.63
CA ARG A 172 -7.51 5.44 6.17
C ARG A 172 -6.83 4.19 5.60
N ILE A 173 -7.19 3.84 4.37
CA ILE A 173 -6.65 2.64 3.73
C ILE A 173 -5.40 2.94 2.92
N ALA A 174 -4.47 1.99 2.93
CA ALA A 174 -3.38 1.89 1.97
C ALA A 174 -3.77 0.80 0.95
N ILE A 175 -3.94 1.16 -0.32
CA ILE A 175 -4.10 0.17 -1.40
C ILE A 175 -2.70 -0.21 -1.89
N ASP A 176 -1.95 -0.88 -1.04
CA ASP A 176 -0.53 -1.18 -1.21
C ASP A 176 -0.24 -2.40 -2.10
N GLU A 177 -1.28 -3.06 -2.60
CA GLU A 177 -1.17 -3.94 -3.76
C GLU A 177 -2.39 -3.81 -4.67
N TRP A 178 -2.17 -3.29 -5.89
CA TRP A 178 -3.20 -3.31 -6.92
C TRP A 178 -2.60 -3.35 -8.32
N ASN A 179 -3.19 -4.18 -9.19
CA ASN A 179 -2.91 -4.21 -10.63
C ASN A 179 -3.88 -5.15 -11.38
N TYR A 180 -3.70 -5.31 -12.69
CA TYR A 180 -4.14 -6.48 -13.43
C TYR A 180 -3.11 -7.62 -13.31
N TRP A 181 -3.57 -8.84 -13.06
CA TRP A 181 -2.72 -10.02 -12.98
C TRP A 181 -3.42 -11.25 -13.55
N TYR A 182 -3.03 -11.64 -14.77
CA TYR A 182 -3.70 -12.72 -15.51
C TYR A 182 -2.76 -13.52 -16.44
N GLY A 183 -1.45 -13.49 -16.16
CA GLY A 183 -0.46 -14.36 -16.83
C GLY A 183 0.43 -13.77 -17.95
N PRO A 184 0.12 -12.68 -18.69
CA PRO A 184 1.03 -12.20 -19.73
C PRO A 184 2.23 -11.43 -19.15
N ARG A 185 3.32 -11.42 -19.91
CA ARG A 185 4.52 -10.62 -19.59
C ARG A 185 4.37 -9.14 -19.92
N HIS A 186 3.39 -8.77 -20.75
CA HIS A 186 3.12 -7.40 -21.22
C HIS A 186 1.66 -7.02 -21.06
N TYR A 187 1.41 -5.74 -20.75
CA TYR A 187 0.09 -5.16 -20.64
C TYR A 187 -0.33 -4.43 -21.93
N PHE A 188 -1.64 -4.37 -22.17
CA PHE A 188 -2.26 -3.75 -23.34
C PHE A 188 -2.96 -2.43 -22.96
N LEU A 189 -3.38 -1.67 -23.99
CA LEU A 189 -4.06 -0.38 -23.79
C LEU A 189 -5.30 -0.48 -22.89
N LYS A 190 -6.07 -1.57 -22.99
CA LYS A 190 -7.24 -1.79 -22.13
C LYS A 190 -6.87 -1.89 -20.64
N ASP A 191 -5.70 -2.43 -20.31
CA ASP A 191 -5.20 -2.55 -18.94
C ASP A 191 -4.81 -1.15 -18.44
N ALA A 192 -4.13 -0.38 -19.29
CA ALA A 192 -3.81 1.02 -19.04
C ALA A 192 -5.04 1.90 -18.80
N LEU A 193 -6.12 1.73 -19.60
CA LEU A 193 -7.39 2.41 -19.37
C LEU A 193 -8.01 2.01 -18.03
N GLY A 194 -7.90 0.73 -17.66
CA GLY A 194 -8.31 0.24 -16.34
C GLY A 194 -7.50 0.86 -15.20
N ILE A 195 -6.19 0.98 -15.34
CA ILE A 195 -5.32 1.69 -14.38
C ILE A 195 -5.74 3.15 -14.24
N ALA A 196 -6.00 3.86 -15.34
CA ALA A 196 -6.51 5.23 -15.30
C ALA A 196 -7.86 5.33 -14.56
N ALA A 197 -8.80 4.41 -14.84
CA ALA A 197 -10.09 4.36 -14.15
C ALA A 197 -9.93 4.06 -12.64
N GLY A 198 -8.95 3.25 -12.27
CA GLY A 198 -8.58 3.01 -10.87
C GLY A 198 -8.01 4.25 -10.19
N LEU A 199 -7.06 4.95 -10.84
CA LEU A 199 -6.54 6.23 -10.35
C LEU A 199 -7.67 7.24 -10.11
N HIS A 200 -8.60 7.37 -11.06
CA HIS A 200 -9.74 8.26 -10.90
C HIS A 200 -10.60 7.94 -9.68
N GLU A 201 -10.91 6.66 -9.43
CA GLU A 201 -11.69 6.26 -8.27
C GLU A 201 -10.95 6.53 -6.96
N MET A 202 -9.63 6.31 -6.91
CA MET A 202 -8.80 6.64 -5.74
C MET A 202 -8.75 8.14 -5.49
N ILE A 203 -8.56 8.95 -6.54
CA ILE A 203 -8.53 10.43 -6.45
C ILE A 203 -9.83 10.96 -5.85
N ARG A 204 -10.99 10.47 -6.33
CA ARG A 204 -12.32 10.85 -5.80
C ARG A 204 -12.55 10.45 -4.35
N ASN A 205 -11.87 9.40 -3.90
CA ASN A 205 -12.02 8.84 -2.57
C ASN A 205 -10.74 9.01 -1.74
N SER A 206 -9.97 10.07 -1.97
CA SER A 206 -8.73 10.38 -1.24
C SER A 206 -8.97 10.74 0.24
N ASP A 207 -10.22 10.96 0.63
CA ASP A 207 -10.67 11.03 2.02
C ASP A 207 -10.65 9.64 2.72
N ILE A 208 -10.63 8.55 1.96
CA ILE A 208 -10.57 7.17 2.45
C ILE A 208 -9.24 6.50 2.06
N VAL A 209 -8.80 6.69 0.82
CA VAL A 209 -7.56 6.14 0.26
C VAL A 209 -6.43 7.11 0.56
N PHE A 210 -5.56 6.74 1.49
CA PHE A 210 -4.43 7.57 1.91
C PHE A 210 -3.17 7.33 1.07
N MET A 211 -2.91 6.06 0.72
CA MET A 211 -1.74 5.61 -0.02
C MET A 211 -2.16 4.54 -1.02
N ALA A 212 -1.44 4.43 -2.12
CA ALA A 212 -1.57 3.31 -3.05
C ALA A 212 -0.23 2.93 -3.66
N ASN A 213 0.03 1.63 -3.82
CA ASN A 213 1.26 1.10 -4.39
C ASN A 213 0.92 0.13 -5.52
N TYR A 214 1.29 0.50 -6.74
CA TYR A 214 1.10 -0.35 -7.91
C TYR A 214 1.96 -1.60 -7.78
N ALA A 215 1.34 -2.77 -7.94
CA ALA A 215 2.02 -4.05 -7.84
C ALA A 215 2.39 -4.57 -9.25
N GLN A 216 3.64 -4.55 -9.69
CA GLN A 216 4.84 -4.05 -9.01
C GLN A 216 5.66 -3.14 -9.91
N THR A 217 6.78 -2.64 -9.41
CA THR A 217 7.58 -1.64 -10.12
C THR A 217 8.28 -2.21 -11.36
N VAL A 218 8.97 -3.36 -11.25
CA VAL A 218 9.83 -3.90 -12.31
C VAL A 218 9.60 -5.40 -12.54
N ASN A 219 9.41 -5.81 -13.79
CA ASN A 219 9.19 -7.16 -14.30
C ASN A 219 7.94 -7.89 -13.78
N VAL A 220 7.95 -8.32 -12.52
CA VAL A 220 6.87 -9.07 -11.87
C VAL A 220 5.63 -8.20 -11.86
N ILE A 221 4.65 -8.53 -12.71
CA ILE A 221 3.46 -7.67 -12.97
C ILE A 221 3.84 -6.18 -13.14
N GLY A 222 5.02 -5.96 -13.75
CA GLY A 222 5.78 -4.73 -13.63
C GLY A 222 5.29 -3.57 -14.50
N ALA A 223 5.33 -2.34 -13.99
CA ALA A 223 5.19 -1.11 -14.79
C ALA A 223 6.39 -0.88 -15.72
N ILE A 224 7.55 -1.41 -15.35
CA ILE A 224 8.79 -1.41 -16.15
C ILE A 224 9.15 -2.85 -16.49
N LYS A 225 9.59 -3.10 -17.72
CA LYS A 225 10.13 -4.38 -18.18
C LYS A 225 11.61 -4.21 -18.49
N THR A 226 12.42 -5.15 -17.99
CA THR A 226 13.86 -5.15 -18.21
C THR A 226 14.31 -6.50 -18.76
N THR A 227 15.26 -6.46 -19.68
CA THR A 227 16.14 -7.60 -19.98
C THR A 227 17.50 -7.36 -19.34
N LYS A 228 18.50 -8.19 -19.66
CA LYS A 228 19.89 -7.96 -19.24
C LYS A 228 20.48 -6.67 -19.81
N THR A 229 19.94 -6.15 -20.93
CA THR A 229 20.55 -5.07 -21.72
C THR A 229 19.58 -3.97 -22.14
N ALA A 230 18.30 -4.07 -21.78
CA ALA A 230 17.28 -3.09 -22.16
C ALA A 230 16.26 -2.88 -21.05
N ALA A 231 15.66 -1.69 -21.01
CA ALA A 231 14.54 -1.37 -20.14
C ALA A 231 13.50 -0.54 -20.90
N ALA A 232 12.22 -0.80 -20.65
CA ALA A 232 11.11 -0.04 -21.23
C ALA A 232 9.95 0.04 -20.24
N PHE A 233 9.14 1.10 -20.34
CA PHE A 233 7.84 1.13 -19.68
C PHE A 233 6.89 0.15 -20.37
N ASP A 234 6.13 -0.60 -19.58
CA ASP A 234 4.95 -1.30 -20.07
C ASP A 234 3.79 -0.32 -20.23
N THR A 235 2.72 -0.74 -20.90
CA THR A 235 1.58 0.13 -21.24
C THR A 235 0.93 0.74 -19.99
N THR A 236 0.80 -0.03 -18.91
CA THR A 236 0.30 0.48 -17.61
C THR A 236 1.27 1.46 -16.96
N GLY A 237 2.59 1.26 -17.11
CA GLY A 237 3.63 2.17 -16.63
C GLY A 237 3.60 3.53 -17.32
N LEU A 238 3.26 3.57 -18.61
CA LEU A 238 3.08 4.83 -19.35
C LEU A 238 1.94 5.67 -18.78
N VAL A 239 0.84 5.04 -18.33
CA VAL A 239 -0.26 5.74 -17.66
C VAL A 239 0.19 6.31 -16.32
N LEU A 240 0.87 5.52 -15.48
CA LEU A 240 1.38 6.02 -14.20
C LEU A 240 2.32 7.22 -14.40
N LYS A 241 3.21 7.16 -15.41
CA LYS A 241 4.09 8.26 -15.80
C LYS A 241 3.30 9.50 -16.24
N LEU A 242 2.25 9.33 -17.03
CA LEU A 242 1.37 10.42 -17.47
C LEU A 242 0.78 11.17 -16.26
N TYR A 243 0.16 10.45 -15.32
CA TYR A 243 -0.44 11.08 -14.14
C TYR A 243 0.62 11.72 -13.23
N ARG A 244 1.76 11.07 -13.02
CA ARG A 244 2.85 11.64 -12.22
C ARG A 244 3.36 12.96 -12.78
N ASN A 245 3.44 13.10 -14.10
CA ASN A 245 4.00 14.28 -14.74
C ASN A 245 2.98 15.42 -14.93
N HIS A 246 1.69 15.11 -14.99
CA HIS A 246 0.68 16.07 -15.46
C HIS A 246 -0.53 16.23 -14.53
N PHE A 247 -0.70 15.39 -13.52
CA PHE A 247 -1.81 15.53 -12.58
C PHE A 247 -1.40 16.34 -11.34
N GLY A 248 -2.29 17.24 -10.92
CA GLY A 248 -2.09 18.08 -9.74
C GLY A 248 -2.08 17.31 -8.42
N ALA A 249 -1.67 17.98 -7.34
CA ALA A 249 -1.55 17.41 -6.01
C ALA A 249 -2.84 17.53 -5.18
N VAL A 250 -3.73 18.49 -5.50
CA VAL A 250 -4.94 18.77 -4.72
C VAL A 250 -6.18 18.41 -5.56
N PRO A 251 -6.80 17.24 -5.35
CA PRO A 251 -8.01 16.85 -6.06
C PRO A 251 -9.14 17.86 -5.85
N VAL A 252 -9.90 18.13 -6.92
CA VAL A 252 -11.09 18.98 -6.85
C VAL A 252 -12.35 18.23 -7.23
N THR A 253 -13.48 18.67 -6.67
CA THR A 253 -14.79 18.16 -7.07
C THR A 253 -15.10 18.63 -8.49
N VAL A 254 -15.35 17.67 -9.38
CA VAL A 254 -15.87 17.92 -10.73
C VAL A 254 -17.40 17.80 -10.67
N THR A 255 -18.11 18.85 -11.05
CA THR A 255 -19.58 18.91 -11.08
C THR A 255 -20.12 18.90 -12.51
N GLY A 256 -21.36 18.44 -12.70
CA GLY A 256 -22.02 18.36 -14.01
C GLY A 256 -21.97 16.95 -14.62
N ASN A 257 -22.64 16.77 -15.76
CA ASN A 257 -22.62 15.49 -16.47
C ASN A 257 -21.41 15.44 -17.41
N THR A 258 -20.42 14.62 -17.08
CA THR A 258 -19.22 14.42 -17.91
C THR A 258 -19.37 13.25 -18.89
N ALA A 259 -20.49 12.52 -18.85
CA ALA A 259 -20.69 11.38 -19.73
C ALA A 259 -20.58 11.78 -21.21
N PRO A 260 -19.94 10.93 -22.05
CA PRO A 260 -19.46 9.58 -21.74
C PRO A 260 -18.04 9.52 -21.11
N LEU A 261 -17.43 10.65 -20.76
CA LEU A 261 -16.08 10.72 -20.21
C LEU A 261 -16.04 10.52 -18.69
N ASP A 262 -15.00 9.82 -18.23
CA ASP A 262 -14.64 9.74 -16.82
C ASP A 262 -13.56 10.79 -16.53
N VAL A 263 -13.89 11.81 -15.74
CA VAL A 263 -13.03 12.98 -15.54
C VAL A 263 -12.69 13.17 -14.06
N VAL A 264 -11.42 13.42 -13.77
CA VAL A 264 -10.93 13.96 -12.49
C VAL A 264 -10.07 15.17 -12.78
N ALA A 265 -10.01 16.10 -11.82
CA ALA A 265 -9.20 17.29 -11.91
C ALA A 265 -8.49 17.52 -10.57
N ALA A 266 -7.35 18.21 -10.62
CA ALA A 266 -6.60 18.61 -9.46
C ALA A 266 -5.85 19.92 -9.73
N TRP A 267 -5.68 20.74 -8.70
CA TRP A 267 -4.76 21.87 -8.73
C TRP A 267 -3.33 21.41 -8.52
N THR A 268 -2.38 22.15 -9.10
CA THR A 268 -0.98 22.08 -8.69
C THR A 268 -0.84 22.62 -7.26
N SER A 269 0.32 22.37 -6.63
CA SER A 269 0.56 22.74 -5.24
C SER A 269 0.96 24.21 -5.03
N ASP A 270 1.18 24.95 -6.10
CA ASP A 270 1.64 26.34 -6.16
C ASP A 270 0.53 27.37 -6.44
#